data_AF-A0A1H8Z5I1-F1
#
_entry.id   AF-A0A1H8Z5I1-F1
#
_cell.length_a   1.000
_cell.length_b   1.000
_cell.length_c   1.000
_cell.angle_alpha   90.00
_cell.angle_beta   90.00
_cell.angle_gamma   90.00
#
_symmetry.space_group_name_H-M   'P 1'
#
loop_
_entity.id
_entity.type
_entity.pdbx_description
1 polymer ?
#
loop_
_entity_poly.entity_id
_entity_poly.type
_entity_poly.pdbx_seq_one_letter_code
_entity_poly.pdbx_strand_id
1 'polypeptide(L)'
;MIDFLDSKFWGFRFEALYEWTMILPVVAGLFAFSRHTSIQRKLFFYCVAAIIFEYFSQMRWAIDQFEPRSNAPYYHFFTPALFILFVFIYQKFLRDTFSRRVDIWLIALFVLFSIWNASFGDGLFHFPGLSLGLYAFLMMSLAIGYFLRLMTTLELERLEKEPVFWINSGVLIYFSGNFLLWLTMNYLLKDYSLSFSIYKISVILGFCLNIFFTIAFVCHPKVVLPIPVSKKTPHGNE
;
A
#
# COMPACT_ATOMS: atom_id res chain seq x y z
N MET A 1 5.19 20.51 2.92
CA MET A 1 4.45 20.87 4.16
C MET A 1 4.99 20.11 5.37
N ILE A 2 5.55 18.90 5.19
CA ILE A 2 6.33 18.17 6.20
C ILE A 2 7.63 18.93 6.58
N ASP A 3 8.23 19.71 5.66
CA ASP A 3 9.38 20.60 5.94
C ASP A 3 9.16 21.64 7.06
N PHE A 4 7.90 21.92 7.44
CA PHE A 4 7.57 22.90 8.49
C PHE A 4 7.36 22.28 9.88
N LEU A 5 7.39 20.95 9.99
CA LEU A 5 7.42 20.26 11.27
C LEU A 5 8.86 20.24 11.76
N ASP A 6 9.21 21.29 12.51
CA ASP A 6 10.54 21.62 13.05
C ASP A 6 11.51 20.43 13.24
N SER A 7 12.63 20.49 12.51
CA SER A 7 13.82 19.62 12.61
C SER A 7 14.39 19.46 14.03
N LYS A 8 13.95 20.27 15.00
CA LYS A 8 14.35 20.17 16.41
C LYS A 8 13.72 18.99 17.17
N PHE A 9 12.59 18.45 16.74
CA PHE A 9 11.91 17.39 17.51
C PHE A 9 12.28 15.98 17.02
N TRP A 10 12.30 15.76 15.70
CA TRP A 10 12.93 14.55 15.19
C TRP A 10 14.40 14.73 15.44
N GLY A 11 14.95 14.14 16.50
CA GLY A 11 16.37 13.86 16.46
C GLY A 11 16.61 13.20 15.10
N PHE A 12 17.45 13.80 14.25
CA PHE A 12 17.78 13.40 12.87
C PHE A 12 17.73 11.89 12.59
N ARG A 13 18.01 11.09 13.63
CA ARG A 13 17.87 9.64 13.72
C ARG A 13 16.49 9.06 13.39
N PHE A 14 15.36 9.70 13.69
CA PHE A 14 14.04 9.07 13.54
C PHE A 14 13.47 9.19 12.12
N GLU A 15 13.60 10.36 11.49
CA GLU A 15 13.25 10.54 10.06
C GLU A 15 14.13 9.64 9.19
N ALA A 16 15.44 9.64 9.44
CA ALA A 16 16.36 8.73 8.78
C ALA A 16 15.92 7.27 8.97
N LEU A 17 15.52 6.86 10.19
CA LEU A 17 15.06 5.50 10.45
C LEU A 17 13.86 5.13 9.57
N TYR A 18 12.90 6.03 9.39
CA TYR A 18 11.74 5.79 8.53
C TYR A 18 12.13 5.56 7.08
N GLU A 19 12.97 6.44 6.54
CA GLU A 19 13.52 6.30 5.18
C GLU A 19 14.24 4.95 5.00
N TRP A 20 15.06 4.54 5.97
CA TRP A 20 15.73 3.24 5.95
C TRP A 20 14.75 2.07 5.87
N THR A 21 13.59 2.17 6.52
CA THR A 21 12.61 1.08 6.46
C THR A 21 11.83 1.01 5.16
N MET A 22 11.70 2.11 4.42
CA MET A 22 11.15 2.06 3.07
C MET A 22 12.09 1.32 2.11
N ILE A 23 13.40 1.39 2.34
CA ILE A 23 14.41 0.69 1.54
C ILE A 23 14.36 -0.83 1.76
N LEU A 24 14.02 -1.29 2.97
CA LEU A 24 13.96 -2.72 3.32
C LEU A 24 13.15 -3.60 2.35
N PRO A 25 11.87 -3.30 2.04
CA PRO A 25 11.07 -4.13 1.13
C PRO A 25 11.65 -4.12 -0.29
N VAL A 26 12.27 -3.02 -0.75
CA VAL A 26 12.89 -2.97 -2.08
C VAL A 26 14.16 -3.82 -2.13
N VAL A 27 15.01 -3.75 -1.10
CA VAL A 27 16.22 -4.58 -1.00
C VAL A 27 15.84 -6.06 -0.92
N ALA A 28 14.89 -6.42 -0.06
CA ALA A 28 14.38 -7.78 0.03
C ALA A 28 13.79 -8.26 -1.31
N GLY A 29 13.04 -7.39 -1.99
CA GLY A 29 12.49 -7.66 -3.30
C GLY A 29 13.55 -7.84 -4.40
N LEU A 30 14.67 -7.11 -4.35
CA LEU A 30 15.79 -7.31 -5.27
C LEU A 30 16.49 -8.65 -5.04
N PHE A 31 16.78 -8.99 -3.77
CA PHE A 31 17.45 -10.25 -3.43
C PHE A 31 16.62 -11.48 -3.79
N ALA A 32 15.29 -11.41 -3.64
CA ALA A 32 14.38 -12.52 -3.93
C ALA A 32 13.78 -12.48 -5.35
N PHE A 33 14.18 -11.54 -6.21
CA PHE A 33 13.47 -11.22 -7.45
C PHE A 33 13.30 -12.41 -8.40
N SER A 34 14.32 -13.27 -8.49
CA SER A 34 14.31 -14.47 -9.33
C SER A 34 13.26 -15.50 -8.91
N ARG A 35 12.80 -15.47 -7.65
CA ARG A 35 11.83 -16.40 -7.06
C ARG A 35 10.43 -15.79 -6.90
N HIS A 36 10.25 -14.54 -7.31
CA HIS A 36 8.98 -13.83 -7.12
C HIS A 36 7.84 -14.40 -7.95
N THR A 37 6.71 -14.60 -7.28
CA THR A 37 5.39 -14.76 -7.90
C THR A 37 4.98 -13.49 -8.66
N SER A 38 3.98 -13.60 -9.54
CA SER A 38 3.46 -12.42 -10.26
C SER A 38 2.94 -11.31 -9.33
N ILE A 39 2.43 -11.66 -8.14
CA ILE A 39 1.94 -10.68 -7.15
C ILE A 39 3.13 -9.96 -6.50
N GLN A 40 4.17 -10.70 -6.09
CA GLN A 40 5.38 -10.10 -5.51
C GLN A 40 6.08 -9.16 -6.50
N ARG A 41 6.16 -9.51 -7.80
CA ARG A 41 6.74 -8.58 -8.81
C ARG A 41 5.95 -7.27 -8.91
N LYS A 42 4.62 -7.33 -8.84
CA LYS A 42 3.77 -6.13 -8.86
C LYS A 42 3.91 -5.32 -7.58
N LEU A 43 4.00 -5.98 -6.42
CA LEU A 43 4.33 -5.34 -5.14
C LEU A 43 5.69 -4.64 -5.21
N PHE A 44 6.69 -5.24 -5.85
CA PHE A 44 8.01 -4.63 -6.02
C PHE A 44 7.93 -3.30 -6.77
N PHE A 45 7.23 -3.26 -7.91
CA PHE A 45 7.02 -2.00 -8.63
C PHE A 45 6.22 -0.98 -7.83
N TYR A 46 5.24 -1.42 -7.03
CA TYR A 46 4.53 -0.54 -6.10
C TYR A 46 5.47 0.06 -5.04
N CYS A 47 6.32 -0.74 -4.39
CA CYS A 47 7.26 -0.26 -3.38
C CYS A 47 8.30 0.70 -3.98
N VAL A 48 8.84 0.39 -5.17
CA VAL A 48 9.77 1.28 -5.88
C VAL A 48 9.09 2.60 -6.21
N ALA A 49 7.87 2.57 -6.76
CA ALA A 49 7.12 3.78 -7.05
C ALA A 49 6.80 4.59 -5.77
N ALA A 50 6.53 3.93 -4.65
CA ALA A 50 6.28 4.58 -3.37
C ALA A 50 7.54 5.28 -2.81
N ILE A 51 8.72 4.66 -2.92
CA ILE A 51 9.98 5.32 -2.53
C ILE A 51 10.28 6.51 -3.43
N ILE A 52 10.12 6.35 -4.74
CA ILE A 52 10.32 7.44 -5.70
C ILE A 52 9.38 8.59 -5.33
N PHE A 53 8.10 8.31 -5.12
CA PHE A 53 7.13 9.31 -4.69
C PHE A 53 7.58 10.04 -3.41
N GLU A 54 7.91 9.29 -2.36
CA GLU A 54 8.31 9.88 -1.08
C GLU A 54 9.52 10.82 -1.27
N TYR A 55 10.55 10.33 -1.96
CA TYR A 55 11.77 11.09 -2.23
C TYR A 55 11.49 12.39 -3.01
N PHE A 56 10.71 12.31 -4.10
CA PHE A 56 10.34 13.49 -4.89
C PHE A 56 9.46 14.47 -4.10
N SER A 57 8.59 13.97 -3.20
CA SER A 57 7.69 14.80 -2.40
C SER A 57 8.40 15.64 -1.33
N GLN A 58 9.65 15.30 -1.00
CA GLN A 58 10.52 15.99 -0.04
C GLN A 58 11.64 16.79 -0.71
N MET A 59 11.90 16.55 -2.00
CA MET A 59 12.93 17.27 -2.74
C MET A 59 12.57 18.74 -2.96
N ARG A 60 13.33 19.64 -2.32
CA ARG A 60 13.10 21.09 -2.37
C ARG A 60 13.00 21.65 -3.79
N TRP A 61 13.93 21.28 -4.66
CA TRP A 61 13.94 21.72 -6.06
C TRP A 61 12.69 21.30 -6.83
N ALA A 62 12.10 20.15 -6.47
CA ALA A 62 10.91 19.60 -7.09
C ALA A 62 9.66 20.33 -6.57
N ILE A 63 9.59 20.59 -5.25
CA ILE A 63 8.52 21.39 -4.64
C ILE A 63 8.46 22.79 -5.25
N ASP A 64 9.62 23.43 -5.41
CA ASP A 64 9.73 24.80 -5.93
C ASP A 64 9.28 24.92 -7.41
N GLN A 65 9.10 23.83 -8.17
CA GLN A 65 8.54 23.86 -9.54
C GLN A 65 7.05 24.20 -9.59
N PHE A 66 6.29 23.88 -8.53
CA PHE A 66 4.84 24.08 -8.50
C PHE A 66 4.47 25.23 -7.58
N GLU A 67 4.83 25.11 -6.30
CA GLU A 67 4.56 26.12 -5.29
C GLU A 67 5.60 25.97 -4.18
N PRO A 68 6.43 26.98 -3.89
CA PRO A 68 7.52 26.88 -2.91
C PRO A 68 7.10 26.54 -1.47
N ARG A 69 5.79 26.50 -1.21
CA ARG A 69 5.20 26.29 0.12
C ARG A 69 4.48 24.96 0.28
N SER A 70 4.24 24.20 -0.81
CA SER A 70 3.40 23.00 -0.73
C SER A 70 3.87 21.89 -1.66
N ASN A 71 4.01 20.68 -1.10
CA ASN A 71 4.22 19.46 -1.85
C ASN A 71 2.89 18.77 -2.23
N ALA A 72 1.74 19.38 -1.94
CA ALA A 72 0.43 18.82 -2.22
C ALA A 72 0.19 18.40 -3.69
N PRO A 73 0.68 19.13 -4.72
CA PRO A 73 0.52 18.70 -6.11
C PRO A 73 1.05 17.28 -6.35
N TYR A 74 2.18 16.92 -5.72
CA TYR A 74 2.75 15.57 -5.83
C TYR A 74 1.77 14.50 -5.32
N TYR A 75 1.10 14.75 -4.19
CA TYR A 75 0.11 13.81 -3.67
C TYR A 75 -1.09 13.66 -4.62
N HIS A 76 -1.55 14.72 -5.28
CA HIS A 76 -2.63 14.65 -6.27
C HIS A 76 -2.27 13.80 -7.50
N PHE A 77 -0.99 13.77 -7.91
CA PHE A 77 -0.54 12.97 -9.06
C PHE A 77 -0.14 11.54 -8.70
N PHE A 78 0.61 11.37 -7.61
CA PHE A 78 1.17 10.07 -7.26
C PHE A 78 0.18 9.16 -6.54
N THR A 79 -0.83 9.69 -5.82
CA THR A 79 -1.85 8.86 -5.18
C THR A 79 -2.62 8.02 -6.22
N PRO A 80 -3.12 8.58 -7.35
CA PRO A 80 -3.66 7.80 -8.46
C PRO A 80 -2.69 6.77 -9.03
N ALA A 81 -1.41 7.12 -9.21
CA ALA A 81 -0.42 6.21 -9.76
C ALA A 81 -0.18 4.99 -8.83
N LEU A 82 -0.04 5.22 -7.53
CA LEU A 82 0.10 4.16 -6.53
C LEU A 82 -1.15 3.28 -6.46
N PHE A 83 -2.34 3.89 -6.55
CA PHE A 83 -3.59 3.14 -6.59
C PHE A 83 -3.69 2.22 -7.81
N ILE A 84 -3.32 2.70 -9.00
CA ILE A 84 -3.30 1.89 -10.23
C ILE A 84 -2.38 0.67 -10.05
N LEU A 85 -1.15 0.89 -9.56
CA LEU A 85 -0.20 -0.19 -9.31
C LEU A 85 -0.76 -1.20 -8.31
N PHE A 86 -1.44 -0.73 -7.28
CA PHE A 86 -2.02 -1.60 -6.27
C PHE A 86 -3.21 -2.40 -6.81
N VAL A 87 -4.12 -1.80 -7.59
CA VAL A 87 -5.22 -2.54 -8.24
C VAL A 87 -4.67 -3.66 -9.12
N PHE A 88 -3.52 -3.46 -9.79
CA PHE A 88 -2.88 -4.52 -10.56
C PHE A 88 -2.40 -5.68 -9.71
N ILE A 89 -2.00 -5.48 -8.44
CA ILE A 89 -1.70 -6.57 -7.49
C ILE A 89 -2.94 -7.45 -7.30
N TYR A 90 -4.13 -6.83 -7.16
CA TYR A 90 -5.41 -7.53 -6.92
C TYR A 90 -6.12 -8.00 -8.17
N GLN A 91 -5.61 -7.70 -9.37
CA GLN A 91 -6.30 -8.01 -10.62
C GLN A 91 -6.69 -9.48 -10.75
N LYS A 92 -5.83 -10.42 -10.32
CA LYS A 92 -6.17 -11.86 -10.34
C LYS A 92 -7.32 -12.16 -9.38
N PHE A 93 -7.24 -11.63 -8.16
CA PHE A 93 -8.28 -11.78 -7.15
C PHE A 93 -9.62 -11.20 -7.60
N LEU A 94 -9.62 -9.99 -8.17
CA LEU A 94 -10.81 -9.31 -8.66
C LEU A 94 -11.46 -10.03 -9.84
N ARG A 95 -10.69 -10.67 -10.71
CA ARG A 95 -11.22 -11.42 -11.87
C ARG A 95 -11.91 -12.72 -11.50
N ASP A 96 -11.51 -13.35 -10.40
CA ASP A 96 -12.17 -14.56 -9.91
C ASP A 96 -13.53 -14.24 -9.27
N THR A 97 -13.63 -13.08 -8.60
CA THR A 97 -14.84 -12.67 -7.85
C THR A 97 -15.79 -11.82 -8.69
N PHE A 98 -15.27 -10.99 -9.59
CA PHE A 98 -16.03 -9.99 -10.34
C PHE A 98 -15.71 -10.02 -11.84
N SER A 99 -16.49 -9.27 -12.62
CA SER A 99 -16.28 -9.15 -14.07
C SER A 99 -14.87 -8.62 -14.40
N ARG A 100 -14.35 -9.02 -15.57
CA ARG A 100 -13.02 -8.64 -16.07
C ARG A 100 -12.79 -7.12 -16.23
N ARG A 101 -13.83 -6.30 -16.07
CA ARG A 101 -13.77 -4.83 -16.23
C ARG A 101 -13.79 -4.06 -14.91
N VAL A 102 -13.95 -4.73 -13.76
CA VAL A 102 -14.07 -4.04 -12.47
C VAL A 102 -12.79 -3.30 -12.09
N ASP A 103 -11.62 -3.86 -12.39
CA ASP A 103 -10.33 -3.18 -12.21
C ASP A 103 -10.26 -1.86 -13.00
N ILE A 104 -10.70 -1.87 -14.26
CA ILE A 104 -10.74 -0.68 -15.12
C ILE A 104 -11.69 0.37 -14.55
N TRP A 105 -12.91 -0.02 -14.16
CA TRP A 105 -13.88 0.91 -13.59
C TRP A 105 -13.40 1.51 -12.27
N LEU A 106 -12.78 0.70 -11.41
CA LEU A 106 -12.25 1.13 -10.12
C LEU A 106 -11.12 2.16 -10.32
N ILE A 107 -10.20 1.89 -11.25
CA ILE A 107 -9.13 2.83 -11.62
C ILE A 107 -9.74 4.11 -12.21
N ALA A 108 -10.62 3.99 -13.20
CA ALA A 108 -11.20 5.14 -13.90
C ALA A 108 -11.94 6.05 -12.93
N LEU A 109 -12.79 5.48 -12.05
CA LEU A 109 -13.54 6.26 -11.07
C LEU A 109 -12.61 6.97 -10.08
N PHE A 110 -11.58 6.29 -9.58
CA PHE A 110 -10.63 6.91 -8.64
C PHE A 110 -9.80 8.02 -9.29
N VAL A 111 -9.31 7.81 -10.51
CA VAL A 111 -8.56 8.83 -11.27
C VAL A 111 -9.44 10.05 -11.55
N LEU A 112 -10.66 9.84 -12.03
CA LEU A 112 -11.61 10.92 -12.26
C LEU A 112 -11.94 11.68 -10.98
N PHE A 113 -12.13 10.95 -9.87
CA PHE A 113 -12.33 11.57 -8.55
C PHE A 113 -11.13 12.40 -8.12
N SER A 114 -9.90 11.90 -8.33
CA SER A 114 -8.68 12.64 -7.99
C SER A 114 -8.53 13.93 -8.80
N ILE A 115 -8.83 13.88 -10.11
CA ILE A 115 -8.81 15.07 -10.98
C ILE A 115 -9.88 16.07 -10.54
N TRP A 116 -11.08 15.58 -10.22
CA TRP A 116 -12.16 16.40 -9.69
C TRP A 116 -11.78 17.05 -8.36
N ASN A 117 -11.18 16.30 -7.42
CA ASN A 117 -10.76 16.83 -6.12
C ASN A 117 -9.65 17.89 -6.26
N ALA A 118 -8.70 17.68 -7.17
CA ALA A 118 -7.65 18.65 -7.48
C ALA A 118 -8.20 19.95 -8.10
N SER A 119 -9.30 19.87 -8.86
CA SER A 119 -9.86 21.00 -9.60
C SER A 119 -10.93 21.76 -8.83
N PHE A 120 -11.79 21.06 -8.10
CA PHE A 120 -13.00 21.62 -7.47
C PHE A 120 -13.14 21.32 -5.97
N GLY A 121 -12.43 20.30 -5.46
CA GLY A 121 -12.52 19.86 -4.07
C GLY A 121 -11.50 20.58 -3.18
N ASP A 122 -10.51 19.85 -2.68
CA ASP A 122 -9.43 20.40 -1.86
C ASP A 122 -8.61 21.46 -2.63
N GLY A 123 -8.49 21.32 -3.95
CA GLY A 123 -7.65 22.18 -4.79
C GLY A 123 -6.21 21.66 -4.90
N LEU A 124 -5.55 21.94 -6.03
CA LEU A 124 -4.25 21.37 -6.38
C LEU A 124 -3.12 21.68 -5.37
N PHE A 125 -3.18 22.84 -4.73
CA PHE A 125 -2.11 23.32 -3.82
C PHE A 125 -2.37 22.99 -2.35
N HIS A 126 -3.56 22.48 -2.01
CA HIS A 126 -3.90 22.03 -0.67
C HIS A 126 -3.79 20.51 -0.54
N PHE A 127 -3.55 20.06 0.69
CA PHE A 127 -3.37 18.64 0.96
C PHE A 127 -4.61 17.85 0.50
N PRO A 128 -4.45 16.79 -0.31
CA PRO A 128 -5.56 16.06 -0.92
C PRO A 128 -6.23 15.09 0.07
N GLY A 129 -6.78 15.62 1.16
CA GLY A 129 -7.38 14.84 2.23
C GLY A 129 -8.49 13.93 1.75
N LEU A 130 -9.36 14.42 0.85
CA LEU A 130 -10.45 13.60 0.30
C LEU A 130 -9.95 12.48 -0.63
N SER A 131 -8.98 12.76 -1.50
CA SER A 131 -8.40 11.75 -2.39
C SER A 131 -7.62 10.68 -1.62
N LEU A 132 -6.84 11.07 -0.62
CA LEU A 132 -6.11 10.14 0.25
C LEU A 132 -7.05 9.34 1.15
N GLY A 133 -8.13 9.97 1.65
CA GLY A 133 -9.18 9.29 2.39
C GLY A 133 -9.89 8.23 1.55
N LEU A 134 -10.28 8.58 0.31
CA LEU A 134 -10.88 7.61 -0.61
C LEU A 134 -9.88 6.50 -1.00
N TYR A 135 -8.61 6.85 -1.23
CA TYR A 135 -7.55 5.88 -1.46
C TYR A 135 -7.47 4.88 -0.31
N ALA A 136 -7.33 5.35 0.93
CA ALA A 136 -7.31 4.49 2.12
C ALA A 136 -8.54 3.60 2.22
N PHE A 137 -9.73 4.16 2.00
CA PHE A 137 -10.98 3.41 2.03
C PHE A 137 -11.00 2.27 1.01
N LEU A 138 -10.59 2.52 -0.24
CA LEU A 138 -10.53 1.51 -1.29
C LEU A 138 -9.48 0.43 -0.98
N MET A 139 -8.31 0.82 -0.48
CA MET A 139 -7.24 -0.10 -0.09
C MET A 139 -7.68 -1.03 1.05
N MET A 140 -8.34 -0.48 2.07
CA MET A 140 -8.97 -1.26 3.14
C MET A 140 -10.04 -2.19 2.60
N SER A 141 -10.91 -1.71 1.70
CA SER A 141 -12.01 -2.51 1.13
C SER A 141 -11.47 -3.73 0.36
N LEU A 142 -10.41 -3.54 -0.43
CA LEU A 142 -9.72 -4.64 -1.12
C LEU A 142 -9.12 -5.63 -0.11
N ALA A 143 -8.50 -5.12 0.96
CA ALA A 143 -7.88 -5.96 1.98
C ALA A 143 -8.90 -6.79 2.78
N ILE A 144 -10.01 -6.17 3.17
CA ILE A 144 -11.13 -6.84 3.81
C ILE A 144 -11.74 -7.88 2.86
N GLY A 145 -11.95 -7.52 1.59
CA GLY A 145 -12.46 -8.45 0.58
C GLY A 145 -11.60 -9.71 0.45
N TYR A 146 -10.28 -9.56 0.49
CA TYR A 146 -9.35 -10.69 0.53
C TYR A 146 -9.56 -11.57 1.77
N PHE A 147 -9.60 -10.99 2.98
CA PHE A 147 -9.80 -11.75 4.21
C PHE A 147 -11.17 -12.43 4.27
N LEU A 148 -12.22 -11.78 3.77
CA LEU A 148 -13.55 -12.39 3.65
C LEU A 148 -13.52 -13.63 2.75
N ARG A 149 -12.88 -13.55 1.57
CA ARG A 149 -12.72 -14.71 0.69
C ARG A 149 -11.91 -15.81 1.39
N LEU A 150 -10.83 -15.45 2.05
CA LEU A 150 -9.97 -16.38 2.78
C LEU A 150 -10.73 -17.17 3.84
N MET A 151 -11.62 -16.52 4.60
CA MET A 151 -12.47 -17.20 5.60
C MET A 151 -13.49 -18.16 4.97
N THR A 152 -13.91 -17.92 3.72
CA THR A 152 -14.84 -18.81 3.01
C THR A 152 -14.15 -19.98 2.29
N THR A 153 -12.86 -19.86 1.98
CA THR A 153 -12.08 -20.89 1.28
C THR A 153 -11.17 -21.62 2.26
N LEU A 154 -11.54 -22.84 2.67
CA LEU A 154 -10.83 -23.67 3.65
C LEU A 154 -9.49 -24.28 3.12
N GLU A 155 -8.85 -23.66 2.13
CA GLU A 155 -7.81 -24.30 1.30
C GLU A 155 -6.36 -24.04 1.75
N LEU A 156 -6.11 -23.12 2.69
CA LEU A 156 -4.75 -22.74 3.04
C LEU A 156 -4.36 -23.23 4.43
N GLU A 157 -3.62 -24.34 4.46
CA GLU A 157 -3.10 -24.97 5.68
C GLU A 157 -2.06 -24.09 6.41
N ARG A 158 -1.42 -23.13 5.70
CA ARG A 158 -0.34 -22.28 6.23
C ARG A 158 -0.37 -20.84 5.69
N LEU A 159 -1.30 -20.04 6.20
CA LEU A 159 -1.50 -18.63 5.83
C LEU A 159 -0.26 -17.76 6.00
N GLU A 160 0.57 -18.05 6.99
CA GLU A 160 1.80 -17.31 7.29
C GLU A 160 2.86 -17.44 6.19
N LYS A 161 2.69 -18.37 5.25
CA LYS A 161 3.59 -18.54 4.10
C LYS A 161 3.11 -17.85 2.84
N GLU A 162 1.89 -17.36 2.83
CA GLU A 162 1.30 -16.71 1.66
C GLU A 162 1.66 -15.22 1.61
N PRO A 163 2.35 -14.75 0.56
CA PRO A 163 2.71 -13.33 0.42
C PRO A 163 1.50 -12.40 0.49
N VAL A 164 0.38 -12.84 -0.08
CA VAL A 164 -0.85 -12.06 -0.14
C VAL A 164 -1.40 -11.79 1.26
N PHE A 165 -1.27 -12.74 2.19
CA PHE A 165 -1.71 -12.57 3.58
C PHE A 165 -0.97 -11.42 4.28
N TRP A 166 0.36 -11.34 4.12
CA TRP A 166 1.17 -10.29 4.71
C TRP A 166 0.91 -8.92 4.08
N ILE A 167 0.76 -8.86 2.74
CA ILE A 167 0.40 -7.63 2.03
C ILE A 167 -0.91 -7.05 2.59
N ASN A 168 -1.94 -7.89 2.70
CA ASN A 168 -3.27 -7.45 3.15
C ASN A 168 -3.28 -7.04 4.63
N SER A 169 -2.54 -7.76 5.47
CA SER A 169 -2.39 -7.43 6.89
C SER A 169 -1.77 -6.04 7.08
N GLY A 170 -0.64 -5.78 6.39
CA GLY A 170 0.03 -4.48 6.45
C GLY A 170 -0.84 -3.35 5.92
N VAL A 171 -1.48 -3.56 4.75
CA VAL A 171 -2.38 -2.59 4.11
C VAL A 171 -3.55 -2.26 5.05
N LEU A 172 -4.22 -3.25 5.63
CA LEU A 172 -5.36 -3.01 6.51
C LEU A 172 -4.97 -2.21 7.75
N ILE A 173 -3.86 -2.56 8.42
CA ILE A 173 -3.36 -1.85 9.60
C ILE A 173 -2.97 -0.41 9.24
N TYR A 174 -2.21 -0.23 8.16
CA TYR A 174 -1.73 1.09 7.75
C TYR A 174 -2.86 2.02 7.34
N PHE A 175 -3.74 1.57 6.45
CA PHE A 175 -4.79 2.42 5.90
C PHE A 175 -5.91 2.69 6.91
N SER A 176 -6.23 1.74 7.80
CA SER A 176 -7.21 2.00 8.87
C SER A 176 -6.75 3.05 9.86
N GLY A 177 -5.47 2.98 10.29
CA GLY A 177 -4.93 3.98 11.22
C GLY A 177 -4.70 5.35 10.57
N ASN A 178 -4.47 5.42 9.26
CA ASN A 178 -4.26 6.67 8.53
C ASN A 178 -5.54 7.28 7.91
N PHE A 179 -6.63 6.52 7.80
CA PHE A 179 -7.85 6.97 7.13
C PHE A 179 -8.41 8.26 7.74
N LEU A 180 -8.65 8.27 9.06
CA LEU A 180 -9.20 9.44 9.73
C LEU A 180 -8.19 10.59 9.79
N LEU A 181 -6.91 10.25 9.91
CA LEU A 181 -5.80 11.19 9.90
C LEU A 181 -5.80 12.00 8.60
N TRP A 182 -5.79 11.36 7.44
CA TRP A 182 -5.76 12.07 6.16
C TRP A 182 -7.02 12.91 5.88
N LEU A 183 -8.20 12.42 6.26
CA LEU A 183 -9.44 13.19 6.13
C LEU A 183 -9.45 14.46 6.99
N THR A 184 -8.79 14.42 8.15
CA THR A 184 -8.78 15.54 9.10
C THR A 184 -7.54 16.42 8.97
N MET A 185 -6.56 16.08 8.13
CA MET A 185 -5.29 16.80 8.03
C MET A 185 -5.46 18.28 7.74
N ASN A 186 -6.33 18.67 6.79
CA ASN A 186 -6.59 20.09 6.50
C ASN A 186 -7.12 20.89 7.71
N TYR A 187 -7.81 20.22 8.65
CA TYR A 187 -8.22 20.83 9.91
C TYR A 187 -7.09 20.83 10.94
N LEU A 188 -6.39 19.69 11.07
CA LEU A 188 -5.30 19.53 12.02
C LEU A 188 -4.17 20.52 11.76
N LEU A 189 -3.89 20.86 10.50
CA LEU A 189 -2.83 21.81 10.11
C LEU A 189 -2.98 23.21 10.71
N LYS A 190 -4.13 23.56 11.29
CA LYS A 190 -4.33 24.80 12.05
C LYS A 190 -3.67 24.77 13.43
N ASP A 191 -3.45 23.58 13.98
CA ASP A 191 -2.72 23.33 15.22
C ASP A 191 -1.51 22.43 14.94
N TYR A 192 -0.34 23.06 14.85
CA TYR A 192 0.91 22.37 14.53
C TYR A 192 1.29 21.31 15.57
N SER A 193 1.01 21.52 16.86
CA SER A 193 1.38 20.58 17.92
C SER A 193 0.57 19.29 17.84
N LEU A 194 -0.74 19.42 17.58
CA LEU A 194 -1.63 18.29 17.40
C LEU A 194 -1.34 17.53 16.11
N SER A 195 -1.18 18.25 14.98
CA SER A 195 -0.76 17.67 13.70
C SER A 195 0.49 16.81 13.82
N PHE A 196 1.47 17.33 14.54
CA PHE A 196 2.75 16.69 14.73
C PHE A 196 2.65 15.38 15.49
N SER A 197 1.89 15.36 16.60
CA SER A 197 1.72 14.16 17.42
C SER A 197 0.97 13.05 16.67
N ILE A 198 -0.03 13.43 15.87
CA ILE A 198 -0.83 12.51 15.07
C ILE A 198 0.01 11.94 13.91
N TYR A 199 0.85 12.76 13.28
CA TYR A 199 1.72 12.30 12.19
C TYR A 199 2.71 11.20 12.63
N LYS A 200 3.18 11.20 13.89
CA LYS A 200 4.03 10.11 14.42
C LYS A 200 3.35 8.74 14.35
N ILE A 201 2.04 8.70 14.57
CA ILE A 201 1.26 7.46 14.48
C ILE A 201 1.31 6.96 13.03
N SER A 202 1.16 7.86 12.05
CA SER A 202 1.30 7.55 10.62
C SER A 202 2.64 6.89 10.31
N VAL A 203 3.73 7.45 10.86
CA VAL A 203 5.09 6.93 10.65
C VAL A 203 5.27 5.53 11.26
N ILE A 204 4.76 5.30 12.48
CA ILE A 204 4.77 3.98 13.13
C ILE A 204 3.99 2.95 12.30
N LEU A 205 2.82 3.33 11.78
CA LEU A 205 2.04 2.46 10.91
C LEU A 205 2.77 2.18 9.60
N GLY A 206 3.49 3.16 9.05
CA GLY A 206 4.32 3.00 7.86
C GLY A 206 5.48 2.03 8.09
N PHE A 207 6.13 2.10 9.25
CA PHE A 207 7.12 1.09 9.67
C PHE A 207 6.54 -0.32 9.66
N CYS A 208 5.36 -0.50 10.27
CA CYS A 208 4.68 -1.79 10.26
C CYS A 208 4.42 -2.26 8.82
N LEU A 209 3.86 -1.40 7.96
CA LEU A 209 3.59 -1.71 6.56
C LEU A 209 4.84 -2.22 5.83
N ASN A 210 5.97 -1.53 5.99
CA ASN A 210 7.24 -1.91 5.37
C ASN A 210 7.75 -3.26 5.85
N ILE A 211 7.57 -3.58 7.14
CA ILE A 211 7.88 -4.92 7.68
C ILE A 211 6.98 -5.98 7.03
N PHE A 212 5.68 -5.74 6.94
CA PHE A 212 4.74 -6.66 6.30
C PHE A 212 5.10 -6.92 4.83
N PHE A 213 5.45 -5.88 4.06
CA PHE A 213 5.89 -6.03 2.68
C PHE A 213 7.23 -6.76 2.56
N THR A 214 8.17 -6.50 3.47
CA THR A 214 9.44 -7.23 3.54
C THR A 214 9.21 -8.72 3.76
N ILE A 215 8.35 -9.09 4.72
CA ILE A 215 7.97 -10.48 4.96
C ILE A 215 7.30 -11.08 3.73
N ALA A 216 6.42 -10.32 3.05
CA ALA A 216 5.76 -10.76 1.83
C ALA A 216 6.75 -11.08 0.69
N PHE A 217 7.91 -10.44 0.61
CA PHE A 217 8.95 -10.78 -0.37
C PHE A 217 9.74 -12.04 -0.01
N VAL A 218 9.96 -12.26 1.29
CA VAL A 218 10.77 -13.38 1.79
C VAL A 218 9.95 -14.68 1.87
N CYS A 219 8.64 -14.59 2.10
CA CYS A 219 7.79 -15.77 2.16
C CYS A 219 7.50 -16.33 0.76
N HIS A 220 7.39 -17.66 0.71
CA HIS A 220 7.06 -18.39 -0.50
C HIS A 220 6.03 -19.48 -0.18
N PRO A 221 4.98 -19.62 -1.00
CA PRO A 221 4.08 -20.76 -0.91
C PRO A 221 4.89 -22.04 -1.05
N LYS A 222 4.81 -22.96 -0.08
CA LYS A 222 5.30 -24.32 -0.30
C LYS A 222 4.21 -25.06 -1.07
N VAL A 223 4.52 -25.53 -2.27
CA VAL A 223 3.63 -26.43 -3.01
C VAL A 223 3.36 -27.63 -2.11
N VAL A 224 2.10 -27.81 -1.71
CA VAL A 224 1.65 -29.07 -1.12
C VAL A 224 1.75 -30.10 -2.25
N LEU A 225 2.74 -31.00 -2.16
CA LEU A 225 2.86 -32.11 -3.10
C LEU A 225 1.52 -32.87 -3.07
N PRO A 226 0.90 -33.17 -4.22
CA PRO A 226 -0.28 -34.01 -4.23
C PRO A 226 0.05 -35.31 -3.52
N ILE A 227 -0.77 -35.67 -2.52
CA ILE A 227 -0.65 -36.95 -1.82
C ILE A 227 -0.61 -38.02 -2.91
N PRO A 228 0.43 -38.88 -2.98
CA PRO A 228 0.47 -39.94 -3.97
C PRO A 228 -0.81 -40.76 -3.77
N VAL A 229 -1.67 -40.74 -4.79
CA VAL A 229 -2.87 -41.58 -4.82
C VAL A 229 -2.35 -43.00 -4.67
N SER A 230 -2.53 -43.57 -3.48
CA SER A 230 -2.26 -44.98 -3.22
C SER A 230 -3.01 -45.74 -4.31
N LYS A 231 -2.26 -46.36 -5.24
CA LYS A 231 -2.83 -47.27 -6.22
C LYS A 231 -3.56 -48.33 -5.41
N LYS A 232 -4.88 -48.23 -5.33
CA LYS A 232 -5.71 -49.37 -4.91
C LYS A 232 -5.36 -50.49 -5.90
N THR A 233 -4.62 -51.47 -5.41
CA THR A 233 -4.41 -52.72 -6.12
C THR A 233 -5.79 -53.34 -6.34
N PRO A 234 -6.16 -53.69 -7.59
CA PRO A 234 -7.35 -54.47 -7.83
C PRO A 234 -7.01 -55.92 -7.49
N HIS A 235 -7.03 -56.26 -6.20
CA HIS A 235 -7.14 -57.65 -5.79
C HIS A 235 -8.54 -57.88 -5.26
N GLY A 236 -9.45 -58.05 -6.23
CA GLY A 236 -10.67 -58.82 -6.07
C GLY A 236 -10.61 -59.97 -7.06
N ASN A 237 -10.73 -61.18 -6.51
CA ASN A 237 -11.21 -62.41 -7.13
C ASN A 237 -10.18 -63.22 -7.93
N GLU A 238 -9.62 -64.24 -7.28
CA GLU A 238 -10.00 -65.66 -7.48
C GLU A 238 -9.72 -66.46 -6.20
#